data_AF-A0A7C4VUX1-F1
#
_entry.id   AF-A0A7C4VUX1-F1
#
_cell.length_a   1.000
_cell.length_b   1.000
_cell.length_c   1.000
_cell.angle_alpha   90.00
_cell.angle_beta   90.00
_cell.angle_gamma   90.00
#
_symmetry.space_group_name_H-M   'P 1'
#
loop_
_entity.id
_entity.type
_entity.pdbx_description
1 polymer ?
#
loop_
_entity_poly.entity_id
_entity_poly.type
_entity_poly.pdbx_seq_one_letter_code
_entity_poly.pdbx_strand_id
1 'polypeptide(L)'
;NNEGIVMGYWSGGNIIYHNNFINNTQQAITEPGSFASIWDNGYPSGGNYWSDYTGVDKFSGPYQNETGSDGIGDTPYVIKENEKDNYPLMNPWVPEDITPPTIGTPSRIPDGDVFPDQEVTISVNVTDAISGVKNVTLFYTTNNGDTWTSLPMNYNSASGSYMATIPGQPAGTLVRYKIVAYDHAGNNATIDGTEAYCIYQVIPEFPQNPILILLMLTTLIITTLWKNKKKTSTSLISLFNILLVIINRTTCRARINTWLCAIFCIRQQWLM
;
A
#
# COMPACT_ATOMS: atom_id res chain seq x y z
N ASN A 1 -28.80 -15.09 -27.34
CA ASN A 1 -29.52 -16.32 -26.94
C ASN A 1 -30.94 -16.27 -27.50
N ASN A 2 -31.73 -17.35 -27.41
CA ASN A 2 -33.14 -17.27 -27.80
C ASN A 2 -33.93 -16.36 -26.84
N GLU A 3 -33.68 -16.45 -25.54
CA GLU A 3 -34.46 -15.74 -24.50
C GLU A 3 -33.50 -15.21 -23.43
N GLY A 4 -33.74 -14.01 -22.92
CA GLY A 4 -32.94 -13.39 -21.84
C GLY A 4 -33.38 -13.84 -20.46
N ILE A 5 -34.61 -13.51 -20.07
CA ILE A 5 -35.27 -13.98 -18.83
C ILE A 5 -36.70 -14.42 -19.11
N VAL A 6 -37.15 -15.48 -18.41
CA VAL A 6 -38.51 -16.02 -18.54
C VAL A 6 -39.17 -16.07 -17.16
N MET A 7 -40.31 -15.39 -17.03
CA MET A 7 -41.19 -15.47 -15.86
C MET A 7 -42.23 -16.56 -16.12
N GLY A 8 -42.00 -17.72 -15.51
CA GLY A 8 -42.85 -18.90 -15.71
C GLY A 8 -44.20 -18.83 -15.00
N TYR A 9 -45.06 -19.79 -15.31
CA TYR A 9 -46.37 -19.98 -14.68
C TYR A 9 -46.31 -19.95 -13.14
N TRP A 10 -47.23 -19.22 -12.49
CA TRP A 10 -47.27 -18.96 -11.03
C TRP A 10 -46.07 -18.21 -10.43
N SER A 11 -45.11 -17.75 -11.22
CA SER A 11 -44.03 -16.89 -10.73
C SER A 11 -44.46 -15.41 -10.74
N GLY A 12 -43.98 -14.63 -9.78
CA GLY A 12 -44.12 -13.17 -9.76
C GLY A 12 -43.84 -12.57 -8.39
N GLY A 13 -44.03 -11.26 -8.26
CA GLY A 13 -43.54 -10.51 -7.09
C GLY A 13 -42.01 -10.43 -7.03
N ASN A 14 -41.34 -10.64 -8.17
CA ASN A 14 -39.89 -10.46 -8.28
C ASN A 14 -39.58 -8.98 -8.50
N ILE A 15 -38.39 -8.56 -8.07
CA ILE A 15 -37.84 -7.23 -8.34
C ILE A 15 -36.57 -7.46 -9.16
N ILE A 16 -36.58 -7.05 -10.42
CA ILE A 16 -35.58 -7.35 -11.43
C ILE A 16 -34.99 -6.03 -11.90
N TYR A 17 -33.76 -5.73 -11.50
CA TYR A 17 -33.05 -4.50 -11.86
C TYR A 17 -31.56 -4.80 -11.93
N HIS A 18 -30.77 -3.89 -12.52
CA HIS A 18 -29.31 -4.01 -12.60
C HIS A 18 -28.83 -5.24 -13.40
N ASN A 19 -29.62 -5.68 -14.38
CA ASN A 19 -29.25 -6.75 -15.30
C ASN A 19 -28.87 -6.19 -16.68
N ASN A 20 -28.07 -6.96 -17.43
CA ASN A 20 -27.66 -6.66 -18.79
C ASN A 20 -28.29 -7.65 -19.78
N PHE A 21 -29.41 -7.26 -20.41
CA PHE A 21 -30.09 -8.06 -21.43
C PHE A 21 -29.54 -7.73 -22.83
N ILE A 22 -28.58 -8.54 -23.29
CA ILE A 22 -27.80 -8.26 -24.51
C ILE A 22 -28.03 -9.33 -25.58
N ASN A 23 -28.44 -8.90 -26.79
CA ASN A 23 -28.53 -9.72 -27.99
C ASN A 23 -29.35 -11.02 -27.80
N ASN A 24 -30.53 -10.89 -27.21
CA ASN A 24 -31.52 -11.97 -27.15
C ASN A 24 -32.61 -11.78 -28.21
N THR A 25 -33.16 -12.88 -28.75
CA THR A 25 -34.31 -12.80 -29.66
C THR A 25 -35.56 -12.27 -28.95
N GLN A 26 -35.74 -12.64 -27.68
CA GLN A 26 -36.70 -12.04 -26.75
C GLN A 26 -35.96 -11.68 -25.46
N GLN A 27 -35.93 -10.40 -25.09
CA GLN A 27 -35.15 -9.95 -23.93
C GLN A 27 -35.76 -10.43 -22.61
N ALA A 28 -37.07 -10.28 -22.47
CA ALA A 28 -37.84 -10.76 -21.33
C ALA A 28 -39.17 -11.36 -21.81
N ILE A 29 -39.53 -12.52 -21.28
CA ILE A 29 -40.81 -13.18 -21.53
C ILE A 29 -41.53 -13.32 -20.20
N THR A 30 -42.80 -12.95 -20.18
CA THR A 30 -43.67 -13.23 -19.04
C THR A 30 -44.82 -14.12 -19.51
N GLU A 31 -44.86 -15.36 -19.04
CA GLU A 31 -45.87 -16.32 -19.49
C GLU A 31 -47.28 -15.93 -19.00
N PRO A 32 -48.34 -16.30 -19.73
CA PRO A 32 -49.70 -16.17 -19.25
C PRO A 32 -49.86 -16.88 -17.90
N GLY A 33 -50.43 -16.23 -16.88
CA GLY A 33 -50.55 -16.80 -15.52
C GLY A 33 -49.36 -16.54 -14.59
N SER A 34 -48.35 -15.78 -15.04
CA SER A 34 -47.41 -15.11 -14.13
C SER A 34 -48.08 -13.95 -13.39
N PHE A 35 -47.66 -13.70 -12.15
CA PHE A 35 -48.00 -12.49 -11.41
C PHE A 35 -47.04 -11.36 -11.79
N ALA A 36 -47.49 -10.11 -11.66
CA ALA A 36 -46.69 -8.94 -12.02
C ALA A 36 -45.36 -8.91 -11.26
N SER A 37 -44.29 -8.58 -11.97
CA SER A 37 -42.97 -8.30 -11.40
C SER A 37 -42.60 -6.84 -11.59
N ILE A 38 -41.70 -6.35 -10.74
CA ILE A 38 -41.14 -5.01 -10.84
C ILE A 38 -39.83 -5.13 -11.61
N TRP A 39 -39.63 -4.25 -12.60
CA TRP A 39 -38.50 -4.29 -13.53
C TRP A 39 -37.50 -3.15 -13.33
N ASP A 40 -37.60 -2.44 -12.21
CA ASP A 40 -36.67 -1.38 -11.84
C ASP A 40 -36.55 -1.26 -10.30
N ASN A 41 -35.56 -0.50 -9.83
CA ASN A 41 -35.38 -0.18 -8.41
C ASN A 41 -35.70 1.30 -8.12
N GLY A 42 -36.51 1.94 -8.96
CA GLY A 42 -36.80 3.36 -8.89
C GLY A 42 -35.62 4.27 -9.17
N TYR A 43 -35.86 5.58 -9.15
CA TYR A 43 -34.84 6.62 -9.31
C TYR A 43 -34.11 6.93 -7.99
N PRO A 44 -32.79 7.19 -7.99
CA PRO A 44 -31.86 7.23 -9.12
C PRO A 44 -31.20 5.87 -9.42
N SER A 45 -31.60 4.79 -8.75
CA SER A 45 -30.98 3.47 -8.93
C SER A 45 -31.15 2.94 -10.36
N GLY A 46 -32.25 3.27 -11.02
CA GLY A 46 -32.58 2.79 -12.35
C GLY A 46 -33.08 1.34 -12.37
N GLY A 47 -33.26 0.83 -13.58
CA GLY A 47 -33.71 -0.53 -13.86
C GLY A 47 -32.64 -1.37 -14.51
N ASN A 48 -32.96 -1.94 -15.66
CA ASN A 48 -32.09 -2.85 -16.40
C ASN A 48 -31.55 -2.19 -17.66
N TYR A 49 -30.44 -2.72 -18.16
CA TYR A 49 -29.95 -2.40 -19.49
C TYR A 49 -30.54 -3.37 -20.52
N TRP A 50 -31.07 -2.81 -21.60
CA TRP A 50 -31.68 -3.55 -22.70
C TRP A 50 -30.97 -3.16 -24.00
N SER A 51 -30.31 -4.11 -24.67
CA SER A 51 -29.51 -3.81 -25.86
C SER A 51 -30.30 -3.29 -27.07
N ASP A 52 -31.62 -3.48 -27.05
CA ASP A 52 -32.59 -3.02 -28.05
C ASP A 52 -33.34 -1.76 -27.62
N TYR A 53 -33.04 -1.20 -26.43
CA TYR A 53 -33.61 0.06 -26.01
C TYR A 53 -33.08 1.20 -26.86
N THR A 54 -34.00 1.97 -27.42
CA THR A 54 -33.74 3.09 -28.33
C THR A 54 -34.35 4.39 -27.83
N GLY A 55 -34.69 4.44 -26.54
CA GLY A 55 -35.23 5.64 -25.91
C GLY A 55 -34.22 6.79 -25.88
N VAL A 56 -34.73 7.96 -25.50
CA VAL A 56 -33.93 9.18 -25.33
C VAL A 56 -33.61 9.37 -23.86
N ASP A 57 -32.48 10.04 -23.59
CA ASP A 57 -32.04 10.46 -22.26
C ASP A 57 -31.73 11.95 -22.34
N LYS A 58 -32.75 12.76 -22.07
CA LYS A 58 -32.68 14.24 -22.07
C LYS A 58 -33.13 14.83 -20.76
N PHE A 59 -33.86 14.05 -19.96
CA PHE A 59 -34.41 14.46 -18.70
C PHE A 59 -33.87 13.59 -17.56
N SER A 60 -33.99 14.12 -16.35
CA SER A 60 -33.53 13.50 -15.12
C SER A 60 -34.61 13.64 -14.03
N GLY A 61 -34.29 13.10 -12.85
CA GLY A 61 -35.15 13.12 -11.67
C GLY A 61 -36.17 11.98 -11.63
N PRO A 62 -36.85 11.78 -10.49
CA PRO A 62 -37.78 10.68 -10.30
C PRO A 62 -38.94 10.62 -11.29
N TYR A 63 -39.30 11.75 -11.90
CA TYR A 63 -40.38 11.84 -12.88
C TYR A 63 -39.89 12.08 -14.31
N GLN A 64 -38.57 12.05 -14.55
CA GLN A 64 -37.94 12.26 -15.86
C GLN A 64 -38.43 13.54 -16.54
N ASN A 65 -38.46 14.64 -15.77
CA ASN A 65 -38.98 15.94 -16.20
C ASN A 65 -38.03 17.12 -15.92
N GLU A 66 -36.90 16.87 -15.26
CA GLU A 66 -35.86 17.86 -15.05
C GLU A 66 -34.90 17.85 -16.24
N THR A 67 -34.47 19.00 -16.76
CA THR A 67 -33.62 19.00 -17.97
C THR A 67 -32.19 18.58 -17.63
N GLY A 68 -31.65 17.63 -18.39
CA GLY A 68 -30.28 17.14 -18.26
C GLY A 68 -30.27 15.61 -18.27
N SER A 69 -29.35 15.04 -19.06
CA SER A 69 -29.17 13.59 -19.17
C SER A 69 -28.46 13.02 -17.94
N ASP A 70 -28.90 11.87 -17.44
CA ASP A 70 -28.30 11.20 -16.27
C ASP A 70 -27.96 9.72 -16.49
N GLY A 71 -28.07 9.23 -17.74
CA GLY A 71 -27.78 7.84 -18.09
C GLY A 71 -28.96 6.89 -17.86
N ILE A 72 -30.12 7.42 -17.46
CA ILE A 72 -31.39 6.71 -17.38
C ILE A 72 -32.29 7.20 -18.53
N GLY A 73 -32.98 6.27 -19.17
CA GLY A 73 -33.86 6.58 -20.29
C GLY A 73 -35.17 7.21 -19.86
N ASP A 74 -35.57 8.29 -20.55
CA ASP A 74 -36.78 9.08 -20.27
C ASP A 74 -38.07 8.29 -20.48
N THR A 75 -38.03 7.24 -21.33
CA THR A 75 -39.21 6.46 -21.72
C THR A 75 -39.12 5.04 -21.15
N PRO A 76 -40.14 4.56 -20.42
CA PRO A 76 -40.14 3.19 -19.91
C PRO A 76 -39.97 2.13 -21.01
N TYR A 77 -39.20 1.09 -20.74
CA TYR A 77 -39.14 -0.10 -21.59
C TYR A 77 -40.31 -1.02 -21.24
N VAL A 78 -41.17 -1.31 -22.21
CA VAL A 78 -42.39 -2.10 -22.00
C VAL A 78 -42.07 -3.57 -22.22
N ILE A 79 -42.20 -4.39 -21.16
CA ILE A 79 -42.07 -5.85 -21.24
C ILE A 79 -43.40 -6.45 -21.71
N LYS A 80 -44.50 -6.08 -21.04
CA LYS A 80 -45.88 -6.37 -21.47
C LYS A 80 -46.85 -5.29 -20.94
N GLU A 81 -48.12 -5.36 -21.33
CA GLU A 81 -49.17 -4.33 -21.08
C GLU A 81 -49.04 -3.55 -19.77
N ASN A 82 -48.89 -4.23 -18.63
CA ASN A 82 -48.78 -3.61 -17.30
C ASN A 82 -47.43 -3.85 -16.60
N GLU A 83 -46.43 -4.38 -17.30
CA GLU A 83 -45.08 -4.62 -16.77
C GLU A 83 -44.07 -3.88 -17.62
N LYS A 84 -43.43 -2.89 -17.01
CA LYS A 84 -42.46 -2.02 -17.65
C LYS A 84 -41.33 -1.75 -16.69
N ASP A 85 -40.14 -1.59 -17.25
CA ASP A 85 -39.01 -0.98 -16.59
C ASP A 85 -39.17 0.54 -16.76
N ASN A 86 -39.44 1.24 -15.67
CA ASN A 86 -39.69 2.69 -15.72
C ASN A 86 -38.43 3.51 -15.88
N TYR A 87 -37.26 2.93 -15.62
CA TYR A 87 -35.98 3.62 -15.63
C TYR A 87 -34.90 2.80 -16.36
N PRO A 88 -35.07 2.51 -17.68
CA PRO A 88 -34.10 1.71 -18.43
C PRO A 88 -32.72 2.38 -18.42
N LEU A 89 -31.66 1.61 -18.25
CA LEU A 89 -30.30 2.16 -18.26
C LEU A 89 -29.82 2.38 -19.70
N MET A 90 -29.20 3.53 -19.97
CA MET A 90 -28.64 3.87 -21.28
C MET A 90 -27.35 3.11 -21.60
N ASN A 91 -26.65 2.65 -20.57
CA ASN A 91 -25.42 1.87 -20.68
C ASN A 91 -25.54 0.58 -19.86
N PRO A 92 -24.75 -0.47 -20.19
CA PRO A 92 -24.70 -1.68 -19.38
C PRO A 92 -24.49 -1.37 -17.91
N TRP A 93 -25.29 -1.99 -17.04
CA TRP A 93 -25.09 -1.92 -15.62
C TRP A 93 -23.76 -2.56 -15.25
N VAL A 94 -22.98 -1.84 -14.46
CA VAL A 94 -21.76 -2.34 -13.82
C VAL A 94 -21.93 -2.13 -12.31
N PRO A 95 -21.54 -3.11 -11.47
CA PRO A 95 -21.52 -2.89 -10.03
C PRO A 95 -20.63 -1.69 -9.71
N GLU A 96 -21.12 -0.78 -8.87
CA GLU A 96 -20.26 0.25 -8.31
C GLU A 96 -19.20 -0.39 -7.42
N ASP A 97 -17.95 -0.08 -7.70
CA ASP A 97 -16.85 -0.44 -6.80
C ASP A 97 -16.79 0.55 -5.65
N ILE A 98 -17.23 0.11 -4.49
CA ILE A 98 -17.16 0.85 -3.22
C ILE A 98 -16.05 0.31 -2.31
N THR A 99 -15.27 -0.66 -2.81
CA THR A 99 -14.24 -1.33 -2.01
C THR A 99 -12.91 -0.64 -2.19
N PRO A 100 -12.26 -0.16 -1.10
CA PRO A 100 -10.93 0.41 -1.20
C PRO A 100 -9.88 -0.59 -1.68
N PRO A 101 -8.82 -0.11 -2.38
CA PRO A 101 -7.70 -0.96 -2.76
C PRO A 101 -6.99 -1.52 -1.52
N THR A 102 -6.45 -2.73 -1.61
CA THR A 102 -5.68 -3.35 -0.53
C THR A 102 -4.19 -3.03 -0.70
N ILE A 103 -3.59 -2.46 0.34
CA ILE A 103 -2.15 -2.17 0.40
C ILE A 103 -1.47 -3.26 1.23
N GLY A 104 -0.53 -3.97 0.62
CA GLY A 104 0.31 -4.96 1.30
C GLY A 104 1.36 -4.32 2.20
N THR A 105 2.13 -5.15 2.90
CA THR A 105 3.24 -4.66 3.73
C THR A 105 4.37 -4.07 2.87
N PRO A 106 4.73 -2.79 3.04
CA PRO A 106 5.83 -2.20 2.30
C PRO A 106 7.18 -2.83 2.69
N SER A 107 8.08 -2.89 1.72
CA SER A 107 9.49 -3.26 1.90
C SER A 107 10.38 -2.13 1.39
N ARG A 108 11.63 -2.11 1.86
CA ARG A 108 12.59 -1.07 1.48
C ARG A 108 13.95 -1.65 1.13
N ILE A 109 14.67 -0.96 0.25
CA ILE A 109 16.06 -1.23 -0.13
C ILE A 109 16.85 0.08 0.06
N PRO A 110 17.91 0.10 0.90
CA PRO A 110 18.42 -1.01 1.70
C PRO A 110 17.46 -1.41 2.84
N ASP A 111 17.44 -2.71 3.16
CA ASP A 111 16.62 -3.29 4.24
C ASP A 111 17.20 -2.99 5.63
N GLY A 112 18.53 -2.86 5.71
CA GLY A 112 19.30 -2.52 6.91
C GLY A 112 19.58 -1.04 7.12
N ASP A 113 20.79 -0.75 7.59
CA ASP A 113 21.25 0.60 7.90
C ASP A 113 21.32 1.46 6.63
N VAL A 114 20.88 2.72 6.75
CA VAL A 114 20.90 3.72 5.67
C VAL A 114 22.00 4.73 5.98
N PHE A 115 22.94 4.91 5.04
CA PHE A 115 24.02 5.88 5.17
C PHE A 115 23.65 7.25 4.61
N PRO A 116 24.42 8.31 4.92
CA PRO A 116 24.15 9.65 4.41
C PRO A 116 24.16 9.68 2.89
N ASP A 117 23.25 10.48 2.31
CA ASP A 117 23.09 10.66 0.87
C ASP A 117 22.76 9.38 0.08
N GLN A 118 22.47 8.27 0.77
CA GLN A 118 22.04 7.03 0.17
C GLN A 118 20.54 7.06 -0.13
N GLU A 119 20.17 6.76 -1.38
CA GLU A 119 18.79 6.64 -1.80
C GLU A 119 18.11 5.41 -1.18
N VAL A 120 16.82 5.55 -0.84
CA VAL A 120 16.01 4.46 -0.29
C VAL A 120 14.83 4.18 -1.19
N THR A 121 14.79 2.98 -1.75
CA THR A 121 13.69 2.53 -2.60
C THR A 121 12.65 1.81 -1.76
N ILE A 122 11.41 2.30 -1.78
CA ILE A 122 10.25 1.69 -1.14
C ILE A 122 9.45 0.93 -2.20
N SER A 123 9.09 -0.32 -1.89
CA SER A 123 8.30 -1.20 -2.75
C SER A 123 7.08 -1.71 -1.99
N VAL A 124 5.92 -1.69 -2.62
CA VAL A 124 4.66 -2.15 -2.02
C VAL A 124 3.78 -2.83 -3.06
N ASN A 125 3.16 -3.94 -2.68
CA ASN A 125 2.13 -4.57 -3.50
C ASN A 125 0.78 -3.91 -3.20
N VAL A 126 0.07 -3.43 -4.23
CA VAL A 126 -1.26 -2.84 -4.11
C VAL A 126 -2.16 -3.52 -5.11
N THR A 127 -3.29 -4.03 -4.62
CA THR A 127 -4.25 -4.79 -5.42
C THR A 127 -5.65 -4.26 -5.21
N ASP A 128 -6.44 -4.25 -6.27
CA ASP A 128 -7.86 -3.99 -6.23
C ASP A 128 -8.61 -5.05 -7.05
N ALA A 129 -9.79 -5.47 -6.59
CA ALA A 129 -10.50 -6.61 -7.14
C ALA A 129 -11.54 -6.26 -8.21
N ILE A 130 -12.00 -5.01 -8.28
CA ILE A 130 -13.15 -4.62 -9.10
C ILE A 130 -12.73 -3.57 -10.15
N SER A 131 -12.34 -2.37 -9.73
CA SER A 131 -12.00 -1.28 -10.66
C SER A 131 -10.51 -1.21 -11.02
N GLY A 132 -9.65 -1.86 -10.24
CA GLY A 132 -8.20 -1.83 -10.41
C GLY A 132 -7.56 -0.59 -9.79
N VAL A 133 -6.24 -0.63 -9.63
CA VAL A 133 -5.49 0.45 -8.99
C VAL A 133 -5.21 1.58 -9.98
N LYS A 134 -5.66 2.81 -9.65
CA LYS A 134 -5.48 4.02 -10.48
C LYS A 134 -4.14 4.69 -10.24
N ASN A 135 -3.76 4.90 -8.98
CA ASN A 135 -2.46 5.45 -8.61
C ASN A 135 -2.04 5.07 -7.20
N VAL A 136 -0.73 5.14 -6.96
CA VAL A 136 -0.13 4.95 -5.64
C VAL A 136 0.87 6.07 -5.41
N THR A 137 0.73 6.76 -4.29
CA THR A 137 1.58 7.89 -3.93
C THR A 137 2.23 7.65 -2.58
N LEU A 138 3.55 7.77 -2.55
CA LEU A 138 4.32 7.77 -1.32
C LEU A 138 4.47 9.20 -0.84
N PHE A 139 4.23 9.45 0.44
CA PHE A 139 4.56 10.72 1.07
C PHE A 139 5.59 10.48 2.16
N TYR A 140 6.66 11.26 2.20
CA TYR A 140 7.67 11.16 3.25
C TYR A 140 7.91 12.49 3.94
N THR A 141 8.43 12.44 5.15
CA THR A 141 8.77 13.59 5.98
C THR A 141 10.10 13.37 6.68
N THR A 142 10.89 14.45 6.76
CA THR A 142 12.18 14.52 7.47
C THR A 142 12.11 15.42 8.70
N ASN A 143 11.01 16.16 8.87
CA ASN A 143 10.76 17.14 9.92
C ASN A 143 9.63 16.66 10.85
N ASN A 144 9.69 15.39 11.27
CA ASN A 144 8.75 14.80 12.23
C ASN A 144 7.24 14.93 11.86
N GLY A 145 6.90 15.09 10.57
CA GLY A 145 5.51 15.21 10.10
C GLY A 145 5.00 16.63 9.85
N ASP A 146 5.81 17.66 10.07
CA ASP A 146 5.39 19.05 9.85
C ASP A 146 5.13 19.33 8.35
N THR A 147 5.97 18.77 7.48
CA THR A 147 5.86 18.87 6.03
C THR A 147 6.00 17.51 5.37
N TRP A 148 5.14 17.20 4.41
CA TRP A 148 5.13 15.96 3.65
C TRP A 148 5.45 16.21 2.18
N THR A 149 6.45 15.51 1.68
CA THR A 149 6.83 15.52 0.26
C THR A 149 6.21 14.30 -0.42
N SER A 150 5.49 14.50 -1.52
CA SER A 150 4.85 13.43 -2.30
C SER A 150 5.74 12.94 -3.44
N LEU A 151 5.79 11.63 -3.65
CA LEU A 151 6.46 10.94 -4.74
C LEU A 151 5.48 9.95 -5.39
N PRO A 152 5.25 10.00 -6.71
CA PRO A 152 4.46 8.98 -7.39
C PRO A 152 5.22 7.65 -7.35
N MET A 153 4.52 6.56 -7.02
CA MET A 153 5.06 5.21 -7.10
C MET A 153 4.77 4.63 -8.48
N ASN A 154 5.79 4.11 -9.15
CA ASN A 154 5.66 3.52 -10.48
C ASN A 154 5.46 2.01 -10.38
N TYR A 155 4.49 1.46 -11.12
CA TYR A 155 4.25 0.03 -11.15
C TYR A 155 5.34 -0.70 -11.94
N ASN A 156 5.97 -1.69 -11.31
CA ASN A 156 6.92 -2.58 -11.96
C ASN A 156 6.26 -3.93 -12.24
N SER A 157 6.03 -4.21 -13.53
CA SER A 157 5.35 -5.43 -13.99
C SER A 157 6.16 -6.71 -13.76
N ALA A 158 7.49 -6.63 -13.60
CA ALA A 158 8.32 -7.80 -13.32
C ALA A 158 8.23 -8.26 -11.86
N SER A 159 8.11 -7.33 -10.92
CA SER A 159 7.96 -7.61 -9.49
C SER A 159 6.51 -7.59 -9.00
N GLY A 160 5.56 -7.13 -9.80
CA GLY A 160 4.16 -6.96 -9.41
C GLY A 160 4.00 -6.00 -8.23
N SER A 161 4.78 -4.91 -8.20
CA SER A 161 4.81 -3.98 -7.06
C SER A 161 5.04 -2.55 -7.52
N TYR A 162 4.51 -1.60 -6.75
CA TYR A 162 4.71 -0.17 -6.91
C TYR A 162 5.98 0.25 -6.20
N MET A 163 6.82 1.05 -6.86
CA MET A 163 8.13 1.46 -6.35
C MET A 163 8.32 2.98 -6.42
N ALA A 164 8.90 3.56 -5.37
CA ALA A 164 9.37 4.94 -5.37
C ALA A 164 10.69 5.05 -4.61
N THR A 165 11.54 5.99 -5.03
CA THR A 165 12.86 6.20 -4.44
C THR A 165 12.86 7.54 -3.69
N ILE A 166 13.06 7.46 -2.38
CA ILE A 166 13.28 8.63 -1.53
C ILE A 166 14.73 9.07 -1.72
N PRO A 167 14.98 10.34 -2.11
CA PRO A 167 16.34 10.87 -2.26
C PRO A 167 17.14 10.75 -0.96
N GLY A 168 18.46 10.62 -1.10
CA GLY A 168 19.39 10.59 0.02
C GLY A 168 19.21 11.74 0.99
N GLN A 169 19.34 11.45 2.28
CA GLN A 169 19.14 12.41 3.37
C GLN A 169 20.42 12.52 4.22
N PRO A 170 20.64 13.66 4.89
CA PRO A 170 21.83 13.84 5.71
C PRO A 170 21.81 12.96 6.96
N ALA A 171 23.00 12.73 7.52
CA ALA A 171 23.20 11.92 8.73
C ALA A 171 22.33 12.39 9.91
N GLY A 172 21.71 11.45 10.61
CA GLY A 172 20.86 11.72 11.77
C GLY A 172 19.40 12.04 11.44
N THR A 173 19.05 12.17 10.15
CA THR A 173 17.67 12.44 9.73
C THR A 173 16.76 11.25 10.04
N LEU A 174 15.62 11.53 10.68
CA LEU A 174 14.55 10.55 10.88
C LEU A 174 13.54 10.69 9.75
N VAL A 175 13.46 9.67 8.90
CA VAL A 175 12.53 9.63 7.78
C VAL A 175 11.31 8.80 8.19
N ARG A 176 10.12 9.35 8.00
CA ARG A 176 8.86 8.62 8.08
C ARG A 176 8.13 8.73 6.75
N TYR A 177 7.46 7.67 6.32
CA TYR A 177 6.64 7.71 5.12
C TYR A 177 5.25 7.10 5.33
N LYS A 178 4.30 7.58 4.53
CA LYS A 178 2.93 7.08 4.41
C LYS A 178 2.65 6.77 2.94
N ILE A 179 1.74 5.84 2.67
CA ILE A 179 1.38 5.43 1.31
C ILE A 179 -0.12 5.59 1.16
N VAL A 180 -0.55 6.27 0.08
CA VAL A 180 -1.96 6.43 -0.28
C VAL A 180 -2.16 5.82 -1.65
N ALA A 181 -3.11 4.90 -1.76
CA ALA A 181 -3.51 4.29 -3.03
C ALA A 181 -4.95 4.67 -3.35
N TYR A 182 -5.22 4.94 -4.63
CA TYR A 182 -6.55 5.14 -5.18
C TYR A 182 -6.85 4.08 -6.22
N ASP A 183 -8.09 3.60 -6.24
CA ASP A 183 -8.62 2.78 -7.33
C ASP A 183 -9.25 3.65 -8.44
N HIS A 184 -9.77 3.01 -9.49
CA HIS A 184 -10.42 3.70 -10.60
C HIS A 184 -11.82 4.24 -10.26
N ALA A 185 -12.47 3.70 -9.24
CA ALA A 185 -13.75 4.17 -8.72
C ALA A 185 -13.63 5.37 -7.77
N GLY A 186 -12.42 5.70 -7.32
CA GLY A 186 -12.12 6.83 -6.43
C GLY A 186 -12.05 6.47 -4.95
N ASN A 187 -12.17 5.19 -4.57
CA ASN A 187 -11.92 4.80 -3.18
C ASN A 187 -10.41 4.82 -2.89
N ASN A 188 -10.07 5.04 -1.62
CA ASN A 188 -8.67 5.11 -1.21
C ASN A 188 -8.37 4.27 0.01
N ALA A 189 -7.13 3.81 0.08
CA ALA A 189 -6.54 3.19 1.26
C ALA A 189 -5.26 3.93 1.63
N THR A 190 -4.97 3.99 2.93
CA THR A 190 -3.80 4.69 3.45
C THR A 190 -3.08 3.83 4.49
N ILE A 191 -1.76 3.75 4.36
CA ILE A 191 -0.85 3.38 5.46
C ILE A 191 -0.35 4.69 6.06
N ASP A 192 -0.72 4.97 7.30
CA ASP A 192 -0.51 6.29 7.94
C ASP A 192 0.94 6.55 8.37
N GLY A 193 1.81 5.53 8.31
CA GLY A 193 3.22 5.64 8.68
C GLY A 193 3.45 5.61 10.19
N THR A 194 2.51 5.01 10.94
CA THR A 194 2.66 4.79 12.39
C THR A 194 3.45 3.53 12.70
N GLU A 195 3.55 2.65 11.71
CA GLU A 195 4.18 1.35 11.80
C GLU A 195 5.70 1.48 11.77
N ALA A 196 6.39 0.61 12.51
CA ALA A 196 7.84 0.66 12.63
C ALA A 196 8.57 0.48 11.28
N TYR A 197 7.97 -0.26 10.34
CA TYR A 197 8.55 -0.43 8.99
C TYR A 197 8.44 0.83 8.13
N CYS A 198 7.60 1.80 8.50
CA CYS A 198 7.43 3.08 7.82
C CYS A 198 8.41 4.16 8.29
N ILE A 199 9.35 3.81 9.17
CA ILE A 199 10.29 4.73 9.81
C ILE A 199 11.70 4.18 9.69
N TYR A 200 12.64 5.01 9.26
CA TYR A 200 14.07 4.70 9.31
C TYR A 200 14.90 5.92 9.65
N GLN A 201 16.07 5.67 10.24
CA GLN A 201 17.02 6.72 10.59
C GLN A 201 18.27 6.59 9.73
N VAL A 202 18.76 7.73 9.22
CA VAL A 202 20.04 7.79 8.52
C VAL A 202 21.17 7.76 9.54
N ILE A 203 22.02 6.73 9.48
CA ILE A 203 23.08 6.50 10.43
C ILE A 203 24.36 7.15 9.92
N PRO A 204 25.06 7.98 10.73
CA PRO A 204 26.36 8.51 10.36
C PRO A 204 27.34 7.38 10.05
N GLU A 205 28.08 7.49 8.95
CA GLU A 205 29.22 6.62 8.72
C GLU A 205 30.30 6.89 9.78
N PHE A 206 30.68 5.87 10.55
CA PHE A 206 31.87 5.94 11.38
C PHE A 206 33.06 5.52 10.52
N PRO A 207 34.07 6.38 10.29
CA PRO A 207 35.20 6.00 9.47
C PRO A 207 35.98 4.88 10.18
N GLN A 208 35.89 3.66 9.65
CA GLN A 208 36.60 2.50 10.22
C GLN A 208 38.12 2.62 10.02
N ASN A 209 38.57 3.27 8.94
CA ASN A 209 39.99 3.40 8.60
C ASN A 209 40.86 4.03 9.70
N PRO A 210 40.56 5.21 10.26
CA PRO A 210 41.37 5.78 11.35
C PRO A 210 41.33 4.92 12.62
N ILE A 211 40.21 4.24 12.91
CA ILE A 211 40.10 3.34 14.06
C ILE A 211 40.97 2.11 13.85
N LEU A 212 40.94 1.50 12.66
CA LEU A 212 41.75 0.34 12.32
C LEU A 212 43.25 0.69 12.32
N ILE A 213 43.62 1.84 11.76
CA ILE A 213 45.00 2.37 11.79
C ILE A 213 45.45 2.62 13.23
N LEU A 214 44.61 3.23 14.08
CA LEU A 214 44.91 3.45 15.48
C LEU A 214 45.08 2.12 16.24
N LEU A 215 44.26 1.11 15.97
CA LEU A 215 44.39 -0.23 16.55
C LEU A 215 45.67 -0.95 16.07
N MET A 216 46.03 -0.84 14.79
CA MET A 216 47.30 -1.38 14.28
C MET A 216 48.52 -0.67 14.87
N LEU A 217 48.48 0.65 15.01
CA LEU A 217 49.57 1.42 15.63
C LEU A 217 49.70 1.12 17.13
N THR A 218 48.59 1.03 17.86
CA THR A 218 48.62 0.71 19.30
C THR A 218 49.12 -0.71 19.55
N THR A 219 48.71 -1.69 18.74
CA THR A 219 49.23 -3.07 18.84
C THR A 219 50.72 -3.16 18.47
N LEU A 220 51.18 -2.39 17.48
CA LEU A 220 52.62 -2.30 17.14
C LEU A 220 53.45 -1.65 18.27
N ILE A 221 52.94 -0.58 18.89
CA ILE A 221 53.57 0.07 20.04
C ILE A 221 53.61 -0.88 21.24
N ILE A 222 52.52 -1.59 21.53
CA ILE A 222 52.46 -2.56 22.64
C ILE A 222 53.48 -3.69 22.41
N THR A 223 53.54 -4.27 21.22
CA THR A 223 54.47 -5.38 20.91
C THR A 223 55.94 -4.95 20.94
N THR A 224 56.27 -3.76 20.45
CA THR A 224 57.65 -3.20 20.55
C THR A 224 58.05 -2.91 21.99
N LEU A 225 57.17 -2.33 22.80
CA LEU A 225 57.41 -2.13 24.23
C LEU A 225 57.54 -3.46 24.99
N TRP A 226 56.77 -4.50 24.63
CA TRP A 226 56.87 -5.84 25.22
C TRP A 226 58.19 -6.54 24.87
N LYS A 227 58.66 -6.40 23.63
CA LYS A 227 59.96 -6.92 23.18
C LYS A 227 61.12 -6.27 23.94
N ASN A 228 61.02 -4.97 24.21
CA ASN A 228 62.04 -4.23 24.96
C ASN A 228 62.00 -4.51 26.48
N LYS A 229 60.82 -4.81 27.05
CA LYS A 229 60.66 -5.21 28.47
C LYS A 229 61.03 -6.66 28.79
N LYS A 230 61.32 -7.52 27.80
CA LYS A 230 62.02 -8.80 28.08
C LYS A 230 63.43 -8.62 28.66
N LYS A 231 63.88 -7.38 28.90
CA LYS A 231 65.09 -7.07 29.65
C LYS A 231 64.90 -6.48 31.06
N THR A 232 63.69 -6.20 31.56
CA THR A 232 63.52 -5.81 32.98
C THR A 232 62.08 -5.95 33.48
N SER A 233 61.97 -6.50 34.69
CA SER A 233 60.79 -7.04 35.37
C SER A 233 59.66 -6.03 35.68
N THR A 234 58.43 -6.57 35.75
CA THR A 234 57.25 -6.14 36.52
C THR A 234 56.83 -4.66 36.53
N SER A 235 55.76 -4.34 35.78
CA SER A 235 54.66 -3.41 36.11
C SER A 235 54.00 -2.91 34.81
N LEU A 236 52.96 -3.60 34.34
CA LEU A 236 52.16 -3.17 33.17
C LEU A 236 50.68 -3.59 33.24
N ILE A 237 50.27 -4.35 34.25
CA ILE A 237 48.87 -4.81 34.42
C ILE A 237 47.94 -3.61 34.73
N SER A 238 48.48 -2.48 35.18
CA SER A 238 47.68 -1.28 35.54
C SER A 238 47.19 -0.46 34.35
N LEU A 239 47.89 -0.44 33.20
CA LEU A 239 47.55 0.46 32.08
C LEU A 239 46.52 -0.16 31.11
N PHE A 240 46.50 -1.49 30.98
CA PHE A 240 45.52 -2.20 30.16
C PHE A 240 44.09 -2.05 30.73
N ASN A 241 43.96 -2.05 32.06
CA ASN A 241 42.69 -1.82 32.73
C ASN A 241 42.20 -0.36 32.59
N ILE A 242 43.11 0.62 32.51
CA ILE A 242 42.74 2.03 32.31
C ILE A 242 42.22 2.26 30.88
N LEU A 243 42.83 1.62 29.87
CA LEU A 243 42.35 1.71 28.48
C LEU A 243 40.98 1.05 28.32
N LEU A 244 40.73 -0.10 28.96
CA LEU A 244 39.42 -0.77 28.96
C LEU A 244 38.33 0.10 29.61
N VAL A 245 38.66 0.83 30.69
CA VAL A 245 37.74 1.76 31.36
C VAL A 245 37.43 3.00 30.50
N ILE A 246 38.41 3.50 29.73
CA ILE A 246 38.20 4.63 28.81
C ILE A 246 37.34 4.20 27.61
N ILE A 247 37.57 3.01 27.04
CA ILE A 247 36.75 2.44 25.96
C ILE A 247 35.31 2.16 26.43
N ASN A 248 35.11 1.74 27.69
CA ASN A 248 33.77 1.58 28.27
C ASN A 248 33.07 2.92 28.56
N ARG A 249 33.81 4.00 28.84
CA ARG A 249 33.23 5.34 29.06
C ARG A 249 32.84 6.04 27.76
N THR A 250 33.55 5.82 26.66
CA THR A 250 33.19 6.39 25.34
C THR A 250 32.06 5.63 24.64
N THR A 251 31.85 4.35 24.95
CA THR A 251 30.70 3.56 24.46
C THR A 251 29.41 3.77 25.26
N CYS A 252 29.46 4.56 26.34
CA CYS A 252 28.31 4.87 27.19
C CYS A 252 27.43 6.02 26.62
N ARG A 253 27.01 5.93 25.34
CA ARG A 253 25.83 6.68 24.85
C ARG A 253 25.18 6.15 23.57
N ALA A 254 25.42 4.90 23.19
CA ALA A 254 24.66 4.25 22.12
C ALA A 254 24.36 2.80 22.49
N ARG A 255 23.07 2.54 22.74
CA ARG A 255 22.37 1.26 22.91
C ARG A 255 23.24 0.00 23.15
N ILE A 256 23.39 -0.30 24.43
CA ILE A 256 23.65 -1.63 24.98
C ILE A 256 22.51 -2.56 24.53
N ASN A 257 22.81 -3.65 23.79
CA ASN A 257 22.17 -4.96 24.01
C ASN A 257 22.69 -6.15 23.19
N THR A 258 23.63 -6.01 22.26
CA THR A 258 24.12 -7.18 21.48
C THR A 258 25.59 -7.54 21.69
N TRP A 259 26.41 -6.62 22.21
CA TRP A 259 27.85 -6.86 22.40
C TRP A 259 28.24 -7.52 23.74
N LEU A 260 27.36 -7.47 24.75
CA LEU A 260 27.65 -8.07 26.08
C LEU A 260 27.64 -9.60 26.06
N CYS A 261 26.91 -10.26 25.15
CA CYS A 261 26.93 -11.72 25.04
C CYS A 261 28.23 -12.25 24.40
N ALA A 262 28.80 -11.55 23.42
CA ALA A 262 30.05 -11.98 22.78
C ALA A 262 31.25 -11.87 23.72
N ILE A 263 31.27 -10.83 24.57
CA ILE A 263 32.36 -10.60 25.54
C ILE A 263 32.26 -11.57 26.73
N PHE A 264 31.05 -11.96 27.16
CA PHE A 264 30.89 -13.00 28.19
C PHE A 264 31.23 -14.41 27.69
N CYS A 265 31.03 -14.71 26.40
CA CYS A 265 31.36 -16.01 25.83
C CYS A 265 32.88 -16.24 25.75
N ILE A 266 33.65 -15.21 25.41
CA ILE A 266 35.12 -15.29 25.37
C ILE A 266 35.72 -15.43 26.77
N ARG A 267 35.05 -14.94 27.83
CA ARG A 267 35.55 -15.03 29.20
C ARG A 267 35.46 -16.45 29.80
N GLN A 268 34.59 -17.33 29.30
CA GLN A 268 34.53 -18.73 29.78
C GLN A 268 35.50 -19.68 29.06
N GLN A 269 36.05 -19.30 27.91
CA GLN A 269 37.01 -20.14 27.18
C GLN A 269 38.48 -19.99 27.63
N TRP A 270 38.75 -19.12 28.60
CA TRP A 270 40.09 -18.86 29.14
C TRP A 270 40.26 -19.27 30.62
N LEU A 271 39.29 -19.97 31.20
CA LEU A 271 39.32 -20.45 32.60
C LEU A 271 39.28 -21.99 32.74
N MET A 272 39.60 -22.74 31.68
CA MET A 272 39.98 -24.17 31.77
C MET A 272 41.26 -24.42 30.98
#